data_AF-A0A967ZCT6-F1
#
_entry.id   AF-A0A967ZCT6-F1
#
_cell.length_a   1.000
_cell.length_b   1.000
_cell.length_c   1.000
_cell.angle_alpha   90.00
_cell.angle_beta   90.00
_cell.angle_gamma   90.00
#
_symmetry.space_group_name_H-M   'P 1'
#
loop_
_entity.id
_entity.type
_entity.pdbx_description
1 polymer ?
#
loop_
_entity_poly.entity_id
_entity_poly.type
_entity_poly.pdbx_seq_one_letter_code
_entity_poly.pdbx_strand_id
1 'polypeptide(L)'
;MGGRYTLPDDSQQHAARLLADDDGNLAFWTDSRHEFDLLPTLRYGIFHFDKDVVWADIPIARGQTGLYARAESRRSTRYTFSAGYDYFETDLGAVSSTASDSHSVFVSGSLQVRRALSVGFNANLGTRNIFDGVDDQQDARRLNAFALVNSALGNARIEAYSYGLDSEISTSLRDRSGIGVSFNWRMPERVRLTTEARVEDIEDLRGSTRRSELSALFRYDLLDNLSLGFNSALYSTRGEQYAEDGGLSLSADARWAFLPNWSLHLSVNHNRADYMVSDPGLFPPDGSAGQSSVWLMVSYQRRTGQPYPMFGRTHDGTAGSGSLSGQVFFDLNGDSIRQPSEEVAVGAVVVLDGRYETRTDEQGYYSFAPVPTGAHEIGVLTEELPLPWGLDDEAPRPVVVRFRGQTTADFALIVVN
;
A
#
# COMPACT_ATOMS: atom_id res chain seq x y z
N MET A 1 -20.71 16.56 -7.99
CA MET A 1 -20.64 17.69 -7.03
C MET A 1 -20.29 17.15 -5.64
N GLY A 2 -19.57 17.89 -4.79
CA GLY A 2 -19.20 17.42 -3.46
C GLY A 2 -19.11 18.55 -2.46
N GLY A 3 -19.54 18.30 -1.23
CA GLY A 3 -19.45 19.23 -0.11
C GLY A 3 -18.63 18.61 1.02
N ARG A 4 -17.78 19.40 1.66
CA ARG A 4 -17.06 19.01 2.88
C ARG A 4 -17.36 20.03 3.96
N TYR A 5 -17.73 19.54 5.14
CA TYR A 5 -17.98 20.35 6.32
C TYR A 5 -17.05 19.88 7.45
N THR A 6 -16.37 20.82 8.08
CA THR A 6 -15.42 20.58 9.16
C THR A 6 -15.76 21.56 10.29
N LEU A 7 -15.89 21.06 11.53
CA LEU A 7 -16.07 21.93 12.70
C LEU A 7 -14.79 22.72 13.01
N PRO A 8 -14.89 23.90 13.67
CA PRO A 8 -13.73 24.76 13.97
C PRO A 8 -12.61 24.09 14.78
N ASP A 9 -12.91 23.03 15.53
CA ASP A 9 -11.97 22.28 16.38
C ASP A 9 -11.48 20.97 15.73
N ASP A 10 -11.78 20.76 14.43
CA ASP A 10 -11.41 19.58 13.62
C ASP A 10 -11.86 18.19 14.17
N SER A 11 -12.55 18.17 15.31
CA SER A 11 -13.05 16.97 16.00
C SER A 11 -14.13 16.22 15.22
N GLN A 12 -14.83 16.90 14.30
CA GLN A 12 -15.80 16.29 13.41
C GLN A 12 -15.59 16.76 11.97
N GLN A 13 -15.51 15.79 11.07
CA GLN A 13 -15.41 16.03 9.63
C GLN A 13 -16.49 15.22 8.92
N HIS A 14 -17.25 15.87 8.07
CA HIS A 14 -18.29 15.26 7.24
C HIS A 14 -18.03 15.59 5.78
N ALA A 15 -18.07 14.58 4.92
CA ALA A 15 -17.99 14.72 3.49
C ALA A 15 -19.19 14.05 2.84
N ALA A 16 -19.81 14.72 1.89
CA ALA A 16 -20.86 14.17 1.04
C ALA A 16 -20.45 14.37 -0.42
N ARG A 17 -20.56 13.31 -1.21
CA ARG A 17 -20.22 13.34 -2.63
C ARG A 17 -21.36 12.76 -3.44
N LEU A 18 -21.62 13.39 -4.57
CA LEU A 18 -22.61 13.02 -5.55
C LEU A 18 -21.95 13.01 -6.93
N LEU A 19 -22.01 11.87 -7.59
CA LEU A 19 -21.63 11.68 -8.97
C LEU A 19 -22.89 11.31 -9.73
N ALA A 20 -23.09 11.94 -10.88
CA ALA A 20 -24.12 11.60 -11.83
C ALA A 20 -23.46 11.58 -13.21
N ASP A 21 -23.80 10.59 -14.02
CA ASP A 21 -23.36 10.54 -15.42
C ASP A 21 -24.44 11.08 -16.37
N ASP A 22 -24.10 11.13 -17.66
CA ASP A 22 -24.98 11.65 -18.70
C ASP A 22 -26.17 10.74 -19.01
N ASP A 23 -26.08 9.46 -18.63
CA ASP A 23 -27.13 8.44 -18.80
C ASP A 23 -28.12 8.41 -17.62
N GLY A 24 -27.90 9.28 -16.61
CA GLY A 24 -28.76 9.44 -15.45
C GLY A 24 -28.46 8.48 -14.29
N ASN A 25 -27.37 7.71 -14.37
CA ASN A 25 -26.93 6.86 -13.26
C ASN A 25 -26.28 7.72 -12.16
N LEU A 26 -26.50 7.33 -10.92
CA LEU A 26 -26.13 8.10 -9.75
C LEU A 26 -25.28 7.28 -8.78
N ALA A 27 -24.28 7.94 -8.24
CA ALA A 27 -23.48 7.45 -7.13
C ALA A 27 -23.43 8.52 -6.05
N PHE A 28 -23.81 8.15 -4.83
CA PHE A 28 -23.66 9.03 -3.68
C PHE A 28 -22.99 8.28 -2.53
N TRP A 29 -22.19 9.01 -1.76
CA TRP A 29 -21.68 8.50 -0.50
C TRP A 29 -21.41 9.62 0.50
N THR A 30 -21.57 9.27 1.76
CA THR A 30 -21.22 10.13 2.89
C THR A 30 -20.12 9.46 3.71
N ASP A 31 -19.22 10.27 4.24
CA ASP A 31 -18.14 9.85 5.13
C ASP A 31 -18.09 10.83 6.29
N SER A 32 -18.24 10.32 7.50
CA SER A 32 -18.21 11.11 8.72
C SER A 32 -17.14 10.54 9.64
N ARG A 33 -16.29 11.43 10.16
CA ARG A 33 -15.24 11.13 11.13
C ARG A 33 -15.50 11.93 12.39
N HIS A 34 -15.50 11.25 13.53
CA HIS A 34 -15.60 11.85 14.86
C HIS A 34 -14.39 11.44 15.68
N GLU A 35 -13.61 12.42 16.12
CA GLU A 35 -12.50 12.24 17.05
C GLU A 35 -12.95 12.54 18.47
N PHE A 36 -12.69 11.59 19.36
CA PHE A 36 -12.95 11.75 20.79
C PHE A 36 -11.62 11.80 21.53
N ASP A 37 -11.58 12.49 22.68
CA ASP A 37 -10.35 12.65 23.45
C ASP A 37 -9.80 11.33 24.03
N LEU A 38 -10.69 10.51 24.58
CA LEU A 38 -10.34 9.24 25.26
C LEU A 38 -10.94 8.00 24.57
N LEU A 39 -11.80 8.19 23.56
CA LEU A 39 -12.45 7.10 22.84
C LEU A 39 -11.82 6.88 21.45
N PRO A 40 -12.00 5.69 20.85
CA PRO A 40 -11.60 5.43 19.47
C PRO A 40 -12.22 6.44 18.50
N THR A 41 -11.48 6.85 17.48
CA THR A 41 -12.01 7.65 16.36
C THR A 41 -13.09 6.84 15.65
N LEU A 42 -14.29 7.39 15.55
CA LEU A 42 -15.41 6.76 14.87
C LEU A 42 -15.46 7.27 13.43
N ARG A 43 -15.58 6.35 12.47
CA ARG A 43 -15.82 6.62 11.05
C ARG A 43 -17.09 5.89 10.64
N TYR A 44 -17.99 6.57 9.96
CA TYR A 44 -19.20 5.95 9.46
C TYR A 44 -19.66 6.61 8.17
N GLY A 45 -20.37 5.86 7.35
CA GLY A 45 -20.85 6.34 6.07
C GLY A 45 -21.95 5.47 5.51
N ILE A 46 -22.73 6.06 4.63
CA ILE A 46 -23.69 5.36 3.77
C ILE A 46 -23.30 5.61 2.32
N PHE A 47 -23.57 4.66 1.46
CA PHE A 47 -23.28 4.78 0.03
C PHE A 47 -24.31 4.06 -0.81
N HIS A 48 -24.43 4.51 -2.05
CA HIS A 48 -25.24 3.92 -3.09
C HIS A 48 -24.56 4.18 -4.43
N PHE A 49 -24.41 3.14 -5.22
CA PHE A 49 -23.81 3.16 -6.53
C PHE A 49 -24.72 2.42 -7.50
N ASP A 50 -25.29 3.14 -8.47
CA ASP A 50 -25.99 2.50 -9.57
C ASP A 50 -25.04 1.58 -10.36
N LYS A 51 -25.61 0.54 -10.96
CA LYS A 51 -24.91 -0.52 -11.71
C LYS A 51 -23.97 -0.03 -12.82
N ASP A 52 -24.34 1.06 -13.49
CA ASP A 52 -23.71 1.54 -14.71
C ASP A 52 -22.89 2.82 -14.51
N VAL A 53 -22.68 3.23 -13.25
CA VAL A 53 -21.86 4.42 -12.95
C VAL A 53 -20.40 4.15 -13.29
N VAL A 54 -19.85 5.01 -14.15
CA VAL A 54 -18.44 4.99 -14.53
C VAL A 54 -17.78 6.31 -14.13
N TRP A 55 -16.52 6.25 -13.68
CA TRP A 55 -15.70 7.43 -13.49
C TRP A 55 -14.38 7.27 -14.23
N ALA A 56 -14.15 8.13 -15.24
CA ALA A 56 -12.96 8.09 -16.08
C ALA A 56 -12.66 6.68 -16.66
N ASP A 57 -13.69 6.03 -17.21
CA ASP A 57 -13.66 4.66 -17.76
C ASP A 57 -13.33 3.54 -16.76
N ILE A 58 -13.25 3.86 -15.47
CA ILE A 58 -13.07 2.89 -14.39
C ILE A 58 -14.45 2.65 -13.75
N PRO A 59 -14.95 1.41 -13.75
CA PRO A 59 -16.17 1.09 -13.01
C PRO A 59 -15.94 1.30 -11.52
N ILE A 60 -16.79 2.11 -10.89
CA ILE A 60 -16.91 2.18 -9.44
C ILE A 60 -17.80 1.01 -9.01
N ALA A 61 -17.62 0.51 -7.79
CA ALA A 61 -18.40 -0.59 -7.18
C ALA A 61 -19.85 -0.65 -7.71
N ARG A 62 -20.14 -1.63 -8.58
CA ARG A 62 -21.36 -1.64 -9.40
C ARG A 62 -22.56 -2.14 -8.62
N GLY A 63 -23.65 -1.38 -8.61
CA GLY A 63 -24.95 -1.83 -8.07
C GLY A 63 -24.90 -2.08 -6.57
N GLN A 64 -24.05 -1.35 -5.85
CA GLN A 64 -23.83 -1.55 -4.42
C GLN A 64 -24.47 -0.45 -3.59
N THR A 65 -25.25 -0.85 -2.59
CA THR A 65 -25.83 0.06 -1.60
C THR A 65 -25.49 -0.44 -0.21
N GLY A 66 -25.07 0.43 0.69
CA GLY A 66 -24.65 -0.04 1.99
C GLY A 66 -24.29 1.03 2.98
N LEU A 67 -23.82 0.56 4.13
CA LEU A 67 -23.32 1.38 5.22
C LEU A 67 -22.12 0.73 5.88
N TYR A 68 -21.32 1.55 6.53
CA TYR A 68 -20.24 1.06 7.37
C TYR A 68 -20.11 1.93 8.62
N ALA A 69 -19.61 1.32 9.70
CA ALA A 69 -19.22 1.99 10.92
C ALA A 69 -17.95 1.35 11.45
N ARG A 70 -16.95 2.15 11.80
CA ARG A 70 -15.62 1.71 12.23
C ARG A 70 -15.11 2.57 13.37
N ALA A 71 -14.68 1.94 14.45
CA ALA A 71 -14.06 2.57 15.60
C ALA A 71 -12.57 2.20 15.62
N GLU A 72 -11.67 3.17 15.61
CA GLU A 72 -10.22 2.95 15.58
C GLU A 72 -9.50 3.73 16.67
N SER A 73 -8.74 3.04 17.53
CA SER A 73 -7.86 3.65 18.51
C SER A 73 -6.41 3.40 18.11
N ARG A 74 -5.72 4.47 17.66
CA ARG A 74 -4.28 4.47 17.33
C ARG A 74 -3.47 5.50 18.13
N ARG A 75 -4.05 6.10 19.17
CA ARG A 75 -3.41 7.18 19.95
C ARG A 75 -2.22 6.73 20.80
N SER A 76 -2.06 5.43 21.05
CA SER A 76 -0.96 4.88 21.85
C SER A 76 -0.06 3.97 21.03
N THR A 77 1.25 4.09 21.22
CA THR A 77 2.24 3.17 20.63
C THR A 77 2.20 1.77 21.24
N ARG A 78 1.54 1.63 22.41
CA ARG A 78 1.48 0.36 23.15
C ARG A 78 0.25 -0.47 22.85
N TYR A 79 -0.83 0.10 22.35
CA TYR A 79 -2.02 -0.66 22.00
C TYR A 79 -2.70 -0.09 20.77
N THR A 80 -3.24 -0.98 19.95
CA THR A 80 -4.13 -0.64 18.85
C THR A 80 -5.41 -1.41 19.02
N PHE A 81 -6.53 -0.79 18.64
CA PHE A 81 -7.82 -1.43 18.63
C PHE A 81 -8.61 -0.91 17.44
N SER A 82 -9.30 -1.81 16.75
CA SER A 82 -10.25 -1.47 15.71
C SER A 82 -11.45 -2.40 15.79
N ALA A 83 -12.64 -1.85 15.69
CA ALA A 83 -13.87 -2.61 15.54
C ALA A 83 -14.69 -2.00 14.42
N GLY A 84 -15.45 -2.81 13.70
CA GLY A 84 -16.29 -2.30 12.64
C GLY A 84 -17.44 -3.23 12.28
N TYR A 85 -18.39 -2.63 11.59
CA TYR A 85 -19.54 -3.27 10.98
C TYR A 85 -19.67 -2.72 9.56
N ASP A 86 -19.70 -3.61 8.59
CA ASP A 86 -19.98 -3.27 7.20
C ASP A 86 -21.24 -4.04 6.76
N TYR A 87 -22.18 -3.35 6.13
CA TYR A 87 -23.33 -3.95 5.45
C TYR A 87 -23.40 -3.41 4.03
N PHE A 88 -23.61 -4.29 3.06
CA PHE A 88 -23.89 -3.87 1.71
C PHE A 88 -24.72 -4.91 0.97
N GLU A 89 -25.60 -4.42 0.14
CA GLU A 89 -26.34 -5.16 -0.87
C GLU A 89 -25.68 -4.93 -2.21
N THR A 90 -25.67 -5.97 -3.03
CA THR A 90 -25.21 -5.95 -4.41
C THR A 90 -26.37 -6.43 -5.28
N ASP A 91 -26.84 -5.57 -6.16
CA ASP A 91 -27.83 -5.89 -7.19
C ASP A 91 -27.21 -5.64 -8.57
N LEU A 92 -27.00 -6.72 -9.33
CA LEU A 92 -26.38 -6.69 -10.65
C LEU A 92 -27.41 -6.84 -11.78
N GLY A 93 -28.71 -6.92 -11.48
CA GLY A 93 -29.79 -7.00 -12.44
C GLY A 93 -29.55 -8.01 -13.58
N ALA A 94 -29.79 -7.60 -14.83
CA ALA A 94 -29.74 -8.47 -16.02
C ALA A 94 -28.35 -9.03 -16.42
N VAL A 95 -27.28 -8.69 -15.67
CA VAL A 95 -25.89 -9.13 -15.96
C VAL A 95 -25.54 -10.41 -15.20
N SER A 96 -26.15 -10.64 -14.03
CA SER A 96 -26.11 -11.89 -13.26
C SER A 96 -27.34 -11.92 -12.36
N SER A 97 -28.06 -13.04 -12.30
CA SER A 97 -29.23 -13.22 -11.43
C SER A 97 -28.90 -13.20 -9.93
N THR A 98 -27.61 -13.10 -9.58
CA THR A 98 -27.09 -13.08 -8.21
C THR A 98 -27.23 -11.71 -7.55
N ALA A 99 -28.39 -11.43 -6.95
CA ALA A 99 -28.46 -10.39 -5.92
C ALA A 99 -27.86 -10.94 -4.63
N SER A 100 -27.20 -10.12 -3.81
CA SER A 100 -26.73 -10.58 -2.50
C SER A 100 -26.68 -9.48 -1.47
N ASP A 101 -27.06 -9.78 -0.24
CA ASP A 101 -26.76 -8.94 0.90
C ASP A 101 -25.58 -9.54 1.69
N SER A 102 -24.79 -8.68 2.32
CA SER A 102 -23.62 -9.08 3.09
C SER A 102 -23.51 -8.23 4.34
N HIS A 103 -23.36 -8.91 5.47
CA HIS A 103 -23.10 -8.34 6.78
C HIS A 103 -21.72 -8.78 7.24
N SER A 104 -20.93 -7.89 7.82
CA SER A 104 -19.68 -8.29 8.46
C SER A 104 -19.41 -7.47 9.70
N VAL A 105 -19.06 -8.15 10.78
CA VAL A 105 -18.56 -7.57 12.03
C VAL A 105 -17.12 -7.99 12.19
N PHE A 106 -16.23 -7.05 12.48
CA PHE A 106 -14.83 -7.37 12.74
C PHE A 106 -14.29 -6.60 13.92
N VAL A 107 -13.39 -7.23 14.66
CA VAL A 107 -12.67 -6.64 15.79
C VAL A 107 -11.23 -7.10 15.72
N SER A 108 -10.29 -6.19 15.88
CA SER A 108 -8.88 -6.53 16.06
C SER A 108 -8.22 -5.62 17.07
N GLY A 109 -7.21 -6.16 17.73
CA GLY A 109 -6.43 -5.38 18.67
C GLY A 109 -5.04 -5.95 18.84
N SER A 110 -4.11 -5.11 19.28
CA SER A 110 -2.78 -5.52 19.69
C SER A 110 -2.33 -4.72 20.91
N LEU A 111 -1.48 -5.34 21.72
CA LEU A 111 -0.94 -4.80 22.96
C LEU A 111 0.53 -5.17 23.07
N GLN A 112 1.40 -4.19 23.21
CA GLN A 112 2.80 -4.37 23.59
C GLN A 112 2.89 -4.55 25.11
N VAL A 113 2.88 -5.80 25.57
CA VAL A 113 2.96 -6.17 26.99
C VAL A 113 4.31 -5.75 27.60
N ARG A 114 5.40 -5.93 26.84
CA ARG A 114 6.77 -5.49 27.17
C ARG A 114 7.55 -5.29 25.88
N ARG A 115 8.74 -4.67 25.93
CA ARG A 115 9.58 -4.42 24.73
C ARG A 115 9.80 -5.65 23.85
N ALA A 116 9.89 -6.83 24.48
CA ALA A 116 10.15 -8.11 23.84
C ALA A 116 8.90 -8.97 23.57
N LEU A 117 7.70 -8.51 23.93
CA LEU A 117 6.47 -9.30 23.77
C LEU A 117 5.30 -8.39 23.39
N SER A 118 4.70 -8.65 22.24
CA SER A 118 3.42 -8.09 21.84
C SER A 118 2.41 -9.21 21.63
N VAL A 119 1.16 -8.98 21.98
CA VAL A 119 0.06 -9.91 21.74
C VAL A 119 -1.01 -9.22 20.92
N GLY A 120 -1.78 -9.95 20.14
CA GLY A 120 -2.88 -9.39 19.39
C GLY A 120 -3.89 -10.43 18.99
N PHE A 121 -5.01 -9.95 18.47
CA PHE A 121 -6.11 -10.77 18.00
C PHE A 121 -6.82 -10.09 16.83
N ASN A 122 -7.52 -10.89 16.05
CA ASN A 122 -8.43 -10.50 15.00
C ASN A 122 -9.62 -11.47 15.02
N ALA A 123 -10.82 -10.94 14.97
CA ALA A 123 -12.07 -11.67 14.87
C ALA A 123 -12.90 -11.04 13.76
N ASN A 124 -13.50 -11.86 12.90
CA ASN A 124 -14.40 -11.45 11.84
C ASN A 124 -15.52 -12.48 11.73
N LEU A 125 -16.75 -11.99 11.74
CA LEU A 125 -17.97 -12.75 11.53
C LEU A 125 -18.66 -12.11 10.34
N GLY A 126 -19.02 -12.89 9.33
CA GLY A 126 -19.73 -12.39 8.17
C GLY A 126 -20.83 -13.34 7.74
N THR A 127 -21.95 -12.79 7.32
CA THR A 127 -23.07 -13.52 6.72
C THR A 127 -23.29 -12.93 5.34
N ARG A 128 -23.51 -13.79 4.35
CA ARG A 128 -23.83 -13.39 2.99
C ARG A 128 -24.99 -14.22 2.49
N ASN A 129 -26.10 -13.57 2.14
CA ASN A 129 -27.21 -14.24 1.49
C ASN A 129 -27.12 -13.98 -0.01
N ILE A 130 -27.23 -15.04 -0.79
CA ILE A 130 -27.17 -15.00 -2.25
C ILE A 130 -28.54 -15.39 -2.78
N PHE A 131 -29.15 -14.48 -3.55
CA PHE A 131 -30.43 -14.65 -4.20
C PHE A 131 -30.17 -14.87 -5.69
N ASP A 132 -29.96 -16.11 -6.12
CA ASP A 132 -29.63 -16.47 -7.51
C ASP A 132 -30.50 -17.62 -8.03
N GLY A 133 -31.81 -17.41 -8.02
CA GLY A 133 -32.81 -18.43 -8.37
C GLY A 133 -32.95 -19.57 -7.35
N VAL A 134 -31.96 -19.76 -6.48
CA VAL A 134 -32.00 -20.54 -5.24
C VAL A 134 -31.33 -19.70 -4.15
N ASP A 135 -32.00 -19.53 -3.01
CA ASP A 135 -31.48 -18.75 -1.89
C ASP A 135 -30.41 -19.56 -1.15
N ASP A 136 -29.16 -19.07 -1.12
CA ASP A 136 -28.03 -19.65 -0.36
C ASP A 136 -27.57 -18.67 0.71
N GLN A 137 -27.67 -19.06 1.98
CA GLN A 137 -27.03 -18.33 3.07
C GLN A 137 -25.64 -18.92 3.35
N GLN A 138 -24.63 -18.03 3.41
CA GLN A 138 -23.26 -18.38 3.73
C GLN A 138 -22.80 -17.64 4.98
N ASP A 139 -22.35 -18.40 5.99
CA ASP A 139 -21.82 -17.87 7.23
C ASP A 139 -20.31 -18.14 7.33
N ALA A 140 -19.53 -17.09 7.51
CA ALA A 140 -18.09 -17.12 7.64
C ALA A 140 -17.66 -16.63 9.03
N ARG A 141 -16.83 -17.41 9.71
CA ARG A 141 -16.19 -17.03 10.98
C ARG A 141 -14.68 -17.11 10.85
N ARG A 142 -13.96 -16.10 11.34
CA ARG A 142 -12.50 -16.03 11.38
C ARG A 142 -12.07 -15.50 12.73
N LEU A 143 -11.30 -16.30 13.45
CA LEU A 143 -10.65 -15.93 14.70
C LEU A 143 -9.15 -16.16 14.56
N ASN A 144 -8.36 -15.20 14.99
CA ASN A 144 -6.91 -15.27 15.02
C ASN A 144 -6.41 -14.60 16.30
N ALA A 145 -5.48 -15.24 16.98
CA ALA A 145 -4.73 -14.67 18.09
C ALA A 145 -3.25 -14.91 17.83
N PHE A 146 -2.41 -13.94 18.18
CA PHE A 146 -0.98 -14.07 17.97
C PHE A 146 -0.15 -13.45 19.10
N ALA A 147 1.05 -13.96 19.28
CA ALA A 147 2.10 -13.41 20.12
C ALA A 147 3.38 -13.22 19.30
N LEU A 148 3.94 -12.01 19.35
CA LEU A 148 5.23 -11.65 18.79
C LEU A 148 6.26 -11.60 19.91
N VAL A 149 7.26 -12.47 19.86
CA VAL A 149 8.32 -12.61 20.87
C VAL A 149 9.66 -12.23 20.25
N ASN A 150 10.31 -11.21 20.79
CA ASN A 150 11.65 -10.81 20.39
C ASN A 150 12.66 -11.37 21.38
N SER A 151 13.70 -12.03 20.88
CA SER A 151 14.75 -12.65 21.69
C SER A 151 16.14 -12.35 21.12
N ALA A 152 17.19 -12.72 21.85
CA ALA A 152 18.55 -12.62 21.35
C ALA A 152 18.80 -13.53 20.12
N LEU A 153 18.04 -14.63 20.00
CA LEU A 153 18.14 -15.62 18.93
C LEU A 153 17.35 -15.23 17.67
N GLY A 154 16.46 -14.24 17.75
CA GLY A 154 15.56 -13.87 16.66
C GLY A 154 14.16 -13.48 17.13
N ASN A 155 13.22 -13.44 16.19
CA ASN A 155 11.85 -13.03 16.39
C ASN A 155 10.89 -14.19 16.10
N ALA A 156 10.07 -14.57 17.07
CA ALA A 156 9.03 -15.58 16.92
C ALA A 156 7.65 -14.94 16.78
N ARG A 157 6.82 -15.51 15.92
CA ARG A 157 5.37 -15.29 15.89
C ARG A 157 4.70 -16.63 16.18
N ILE A 158 3.95 -16.68 17.27
CA ILE A 158 3.07 -17.79 17.62
C ILE A 158 1.67 -17.34 17.25
N GLU A 159 0.93 -18.13 16.50
CA GLU A 159 -0.43 -17.82 16.07
C GLU A 159 -1.35 -19.00 16.32
N ALA A 160 -2.54 -18.73 16.83
CA ALA A 160 -3.65 -19.67 16.90
C ALA A 160 -4.79 -19.10 16.08
N TYR A 161 -5.46 -19.93 15.29
CA TYR A 161 -6.52 -19.46 14.42
C TYR A 161 -7.63 -20.50 14.29
N SER A 162 -8.82 -20.01 13.96
CA SER A 162 -9.99 -20.81 13.61
C SER A 162 -10.72 -20.09 12.47
N TYR A 163 -11.05 -20.83 11.43
CA TYR A 163 -11.82 -20.41 10.29
C TYR A 163 -12.98 -21.39 10.12
N GLY A 164 -14.17 -20.89 9.87
CA GLY A 164 -15.31 -21.70 9.50
C GLY A 164 -16.06 -21.04 8.36
N LEU A 165 -16.51 -21.87 7.43
CA LEU A 165 -17.45 -21.50 6.38
C LEU A 165 -18.56 -22.54 6.37
N ASP A 166 -19.79 -22.06 6.47
CA ASP A 166 -21.00 -22.84 6.34
C ASP A 166 -21.83 -22.28 5.17
N SER A 167 -22.47 -23.16 4.41
CA SER A 167 -23.32 -22.83 3.26
C SER A 167 -24.49 -23.80 3.20
N GLU A 168 -25.70 -23.26 3.16
CA GLU A 168 -26.93 -24.05 3.19
C GLU A 168 -27.10 -24.92 1.94
N ILE A 169 -26.71 -24.44 0.76
CA ILE A 169 -26.89 -25.19 -0.50
C ILE A 169 -25.71 -26.10 -0.82
N SER A 170 -24.48 -25.62 -0.68
CA SER A 170 -23.31 -26.33 -1.21
C SER A 170 -22.97 -27.60 -0.43
N THR A 171 -23.68 -27.86 0.68
CA THR A 171 -23.32 -28.82 1.73
C THR A 171 -21.89 -28.62 2.24
N SER A 172 -21.15 -27.58 1.81
CA SER A 172 -19.75 -27.43 2.15
C SER A 172 -19.62 -26.85 3.54
N LEU A 173 -19.45 -27.73 4.52
CA LEU A 173 -18.86 -27.37 5.80
C LEU A 173 -17.35 -27.45 5.65
N ARG A 174 -16.67 -26.37 6.04
CA ARG A 174 -15.22 -26.34 6.17
C ARG A 174 -14.80 -25.54 7.38
N ASP A 175 -14.48 -26.27 8.43
CA ASP A 175 -13.86 -25.73 9.63
C ASP A 175 -12.37 -26.05 9.62
N ARG A 176 -11.55 -25.05 9.91
CA ARG A 176 -10.10 -25.20 10.06
C ARG A 176 -9.66 -24.50 11.32
N SER A 177 -9.00 -25.20 12.21
CA SER A 177 -8.36 -24.59 13.37
C SER A 177 -6.92 -25.03 13.47
N GLY A 178 -6.04 -24.21 14.04
CA GLY A 178 -4.65 -24.59 14.13
C GLY A 178 -3.80 -23.65 14.95
N ILE A 179 -2.59 -24.12 15.20
CA ILE A 179 -1.53 -23.36 15.84
C ILE A 179 -0.28 -23.40 14.96
N GLY A 180 0.34 -22.24 14.78
CA GLY A 180 1.55 -22.06 14.01
C GLY A 180 2.61 -21.31 14.82
N VAL A 181 3.87 -21.65 14.60
CA VAL A 181 5.02 -20.91 15.11
C VAL A 181 5.96 -20.64 13.96
N SER A 182 6.17 -19.38 13.62
CA SER A 182 7.22 -18.95 12.69
C SER A 182 8.33 -18.26 13.46
N PHE A 183 9.59 -18.59 13.17
CA PHE A 183 10.76 -18.03 13.82
C PHE A 183 11.72 -17.47 12.78
N ASN A 184 11.98 -16.16 12.85
CA ASN A 184 13.00 -15.48 12.07
C ASN A 184 14.28 -15.46 12.87
N TRP A 185 15.28 -16.22 12.44
CA TRP A 185 16.53 -16.37 13.16
C TRP A 185 17.43 -15.16 13.01
N ARG A 186 18.08 -14.76 14.11
CA ARG A 186 19.13 -13.75 14.10
C ARG A 186 20.40 -14.38 13.51
N MET A 187 20.65 -14.05 12.26
CA MET A 187 21.79 -14.51 11.48
C MET A 187 22.69 -13.32 11.11
N PRO A 188 23.94 -13.53 10.66
CA PRO A 188 24.76 -12.48 10.06
C PRO A 188 24.05 -11.83 8.86
N GLU A 189 24.38 -10.58 8.51
CA GLU A 189 23.63 -9.76 7.53
C GLU A 189 23.35 -10.44 6.17
N ARG A 190 24.25 -11.32 5.73
CA ARG A 190 24.14 -12.05 4.45
C ARG A 190 23.29 -13.30 4.50
N VAL A 191 22.94 -13.78 5.70
CA VAL A 191 22.18 -15.01 5.90
C VAL A 191 20.81 -14.66 6.47
N ARG A 192 19.76 -15.23 5.90
CA ARG A 192 18.40 -15.16 6.42
C ARG A 192 17.88 -16.57 6.56
N LEU A 193 17.36 -16.89 7.74
CA LEU A 193 16.71 -18.17 8.00
C LEU A 193 15.38 -17.90 8.70
N THR A 194 14.31 -18.45 8.14
CA THR A 194 12.99 -18.51 8.75
C THR A 194 12.58 -19.97 8.85
N THR A 195 12.12 -20.41 10.01
CA THR A 195 11.57 -21.75 10.20
C THR A 195 10.14 -21.64 10.68
N GLU A 196 9.28 -22.52 10.23
CA GLU A 196 7.87 -22.53 10.62
C GLU A 196 7.42 -23.95 10.94
N ALA A 197 6.57 -24.06 11.96
CA ALA A 197 5.90 -25.29 12.33
C ALA A 197 4.42 -24.99 12.51
N ARG A 198 3.54 -25.78 11.89
CA ARG A 198 2.09 -25.61 11.99
C ARG A 198 1.43 -26.96 12.22
N VAL A 199 0.41 -26.98 13.07
CA VAL A 199 -0.52 -28.10 13.20
C VAL A 199 -1.92 -27.53 13.07
N GLU A 200 -2.73 -28.16 12.25
CA GLU A 200 -4.12 -27.76 11.99
C GLU A 200 -5.04 -28.96 11.89
N ASP A 201 -6.26 -28.78 12.36
CA ASP A 201 -7.37 -29.67 12.18
C ASP A 201 -8.30 -29.06 11.12
N ILE A 202 -8.70 -29.88 10.16
CA ILE A 202 -9.61 -29.55 9.07
C ILE A 202 -10.80 -30.50 9.19
N GLU A 203 -11.98 -29.94 9.41
CA GLU A 203 -13.25 -30.64 9.45
C GLU A 203 -14.05 -30.24 8.22
N ASP A 204 -14.24 -31.20 7.32
CA ASP A 204 -15.12 -31.06 6.16
C ASP A 204 -16.22 -32.13 6.25
N LEU A 205 -17.18 -32.12 5.30
CA LEU A 205 -18.20 -33.17 5.19
C LEU A 205 -17.67 -34.62 5.16
N ARG A 206 -16.41 -34.79 4.73
CA ARG A 206 -15.77 -36.10 4.59
C ARG A 206 -15.14 -36.61 5.89
N GLY A 207 -15.18 -35.82 6.97
CA GLY A 207 -14.62 -36.16 8.27
C GLY A 207 -13.46 -35.24 8.68
N SER A 208 -12.90 -35.53 9.84
CA SER A 208 -11.80 -34.75 10.42
C SER A 208 -10.45 -35.19 9.88
N THR A 209 -9.58 -34.22 9.58
CA THR A 209 -8.21 -34.43 9.12
C THR A 209 -7.25 -33.52 9.87
N ARG A 210 -6.22 -34.08 10.47
CA ARG A 210 -5.13 -33.32 11.09
C ARG A 210 -3.94 -33.21 10.15
N ARG A 211 -3.51 -31.99 9.85
CA ARG A 211 -2.32 -31.69 9.06
C ARG A 211 -1.23 -31.07 9.94
N SER A 212 -0.02 -31.58 9.84
CA SER A 212 1.19 -31.02 10.46
C SER A 212 2.17 -30.63 9.38
N GLU A 213 2.81 -29.47 9.50
CA GLU A 213 3.75 -28.94 8.53
C GLU A 213 4.97 -28.35 9.22
N LEU A 214 6.16 -28.65 8.68
CA LEU A 214 7.43 -28.04 9.06
C LEU A 214 8.05 -27.44 7.80
N SER A 215 8.42 -26.17 7.85
CA SER A 215 9.07 -25.50 6.73
C SER A 215 10.28 -24.68 7.17
N ALA A 216 11.20 -24.50 6.22
CA ALA A 216 12.39 -23.68 6.40
C ALA A 216 12.65 -22.91 5.11
N LEU A 217 12.90 -21.62 5.26
CA LEU A 217 13.29 -20.67 4.23
C LEU A 217 14.69 -20.17 4.55
N PHE A 218 15.65 -20.50 3.71
CA PHE A 218 17.04 -20.08 3.83
C PHE A 218 17.42 -19.21 2.64
N ARG A 219 18.12 -18.11 2.90
CA ARG A 219 18.71 -17.27 1.87
C ARG A 219 20.11 -16.85 2.28
N TYR A 220 21.04 -16.91 1.34
CA TYR A 220 22.42 -16.50 1.53
C TYR A 220 22.91 -15.64 0.37
N ASP A 221 23.23 -14.39 0.68
CA ASP A 221 23.85 -13.46 -0.26
C ASP A 221 25.38 -13.74 -0.24
N LEU A 222 25.80 -14.72 -1.05
CA LEU A 222 27.19 -15.20 -1.13
C LEU A 222 28.14 -14.07 -1.60
N LEU A 223 27.71 -13.28 -2.58
CA LEU A 223 28.35 -12.06 -3.07
C LEU A 223 27.28 -10.99 -3.30
N ASP A 224 27.68 -9.74 -3.50
CA ASP A 224 26.72 -8.64 -3.74
C ASP A 224 25.93 -8.81 -5.05
N ASN A 225 26.45 -9.63 -5.96
CA ASN A 225 25.83 -10.00 -7.22
C ASN A 225 25.36 -11.45 -7.28
N LEU A 226 25.53 -12.26 -6.23
CA LEU A 226 25.17 -13.69 -6.21
C LEU A 226 24.45 -14.06 -4.92
N SER A 227 23.18 -14.42 -5.04
CA SER A 227 22.36 -14.90 -3.92
C SER A 227 21.85 -16.31 -4.17
N LEU A 228 21.86 -17.13 -3.12
CA LEU A 228 21.31 -18.47 -3.09
C LEU A 228 20.07 -18.50 -2.18
N GLY A 229 19.06 -19.25 -2.57
CA GLY A 229 17.87 -19.51 -1.77
C GLY A 229 17.58 -21.01 -1.71
N PHE A 230 17.04 -21.44 -0.58
CA PHE A 230 16.61 -22.81 -0.36
C PHE A 230 15.35 -22.81 0.50
N ASN A 231 14.30 -23.45 0.01
CA ASN A 231 13.04 -23.58 0.72
C ASN A 231 12.71 -25.07 0.82
N SER A 232 12.27 -25.48 1.99
CA SER A 232 11.83 -26.84 2.25
C SER A 232 10.52 -26.81 3.03
N ALA A 233 9.57 -27.66 2.67
CA ALA A 233 8.35 -27.89 3.42
C ALA A 233 8.09 -29.40 3.48
N LEU A 234 7.85 -29.91 4.68
CA LEU A 234 7.47 -31.28 4.97
C LEU A 234 6.08 -31.23 5.58
N TYR A 235 5.15 -32.06 5.11
CA TYR A 235 3.83 -32.15 5.72
C TYR A 235 3.41 -33.61 5.92
N SER A 236 2.58 -33.83 6.93
CA SER A 236 1.85 -35.08 7.16
C SER A 236 0.38 -34.74 7.41
N THR A 237 -0.51 -35.55 6.85
CA THR A 237 -1.95 -35.38 6.90
C THR A 237 -2.55 -36.71 7.34
N ARG A 238 -3.34 -36.71 8.41
CA ARG A 238 -3.98 -37.89 8.96
C ARG A 238 -5.49 -37.67 9.06
N GLY A 239 -6.25 -38.45 8.29
CA GLY A 239 -7.71 -38.40 8.30
C GLY A 239 -8.35 -39.56 9.09
N GLU A 240 -9.65 -39.44 9.38
CA GLU A 240 -10.46 -40.53 9.92
C GLU A 240 -10.86 -41.56 8.84
N GLN A 241 -11.09 -41.11 7.61
CA GLN A 241 -11.47 -41.94 6.46
C GLN A 241 -10.30 -42.20 5.48
N TYR A 242 -9.17 -41.52 5.67
CA TYR A 242 -7.96 -41.63 4.84
C TYR A 242 -6.82 -42.19 5.68
N ALA A 243 -5.91 -42.97 5.08
CA ALA A 243 -4.67 -43.32 5.77
C ALA A 243 -3.70 -42.12 5.78
N GLU A 244 -2.57 -42.26 6.48
CA GLU A 244 -1.63 -41.16 6.67
C GLU A 244 -0.93 -40.81 5.36
N ASP A 245 -1.11 -39.58 4.88
CA ASP A 245 -0.47 -39.06 3.69
C ASP A 245 0.64 -38.08 4.08
N GLY A 246 1.73 -38.07 3.34
CA GLY A 246 2.89 -37.22 3.60
C GLY A 246 3.37 -36.51 2.35
N GLY A 247 4.25 -35.54 2.53
CA GLY A 247 4.93 -34.95 1.38
C GLY A 247 6.10 -34.06 1.75
N LEU A 248 6.93 -33.85 0.73
CA LEU A 248 8.12 -33.02 0.77
C LEU A 248 8.14 -32.10 -0.45
N SER A 249 8.31 -30.82 -0.21
CA SER A 249 8.58 -29.81 -1.23
C SER A 249 9.95 -29.20 -0.97
N LEU A 250 10.81 -29.23 -1.96
CA LEU A 250 12.14 -28.62 -1.94
C LEU A 250 12.27 -27.67 -3.12
N SER A 251 12.79 -26.47 -2.90
CA SER A 251 13.16 -25.55 -3.96
C SER A 251 14.52 -24.94 -3.65
N ALA A 252 15.43 -24.94 -4.63
CA ALA A 252 16.71 -24.25 -4.57
C ALA A 252 16.79 -23.21 -5.69
N ASP A 253 17.19 -21.99 -5.36
CA ASP A 253 17.37 -20.90 -6.32
C ASP A 253 18.77 -20.28 -6.25
N ALA A 254 19.27 -19.85 -7.41
CA ALA A 254 20.49 -19.08 -7.54
C ALA A 254 20.24 -17.90 -8.47
N ARG A 255 20.46 -16.67 -7.98
CA ARG A 255 20.38 -15.43 -8.76
C ARG A 255 21.76 -14.81 -8.85
N TRP A 256 22.23 -14.59 -10.08
CA TRP A 256 23.57 -14.10 -10.35
C TRP A 256 23.56 -12.97 -11.39
N ALA A 257 23.92 -11.75 -10.99
CA ALA A 257 24.24 -10.67 -11.90
C ALA A 257 25.72 -10.78 -12.33
N PHE A 258 25.97 -11.64 -13.32
CA PHE A 258 27.34 -11.97 -13.76
C PHE A 258 27.99 -10.89 -14.62
N LEU A 259 27.19 -9.97 -15.19
CA LEU A 259 27.63 -8.74 -15.86
C LEU A 259 26.65 -7.59 -15.51
N PRO A 260 27.02 -6.30 -15.65
CA PRO A 260 26.19 -5.17 -15.21
C PRO A 260 24.76 -5.13 -15.76
N ASN A 261 24.56 -5.69 -16.96
CA ASN A 261 23.27 -5.72 -17.65
C ASN A 261 22.73 -7.14 -17.82
N TRP A 262 23.43 -8.16 -17.32
CA TRP A 262 23.02 -9.56 -17.46
C TRP A 262 22.79 -10.19 -16.11
N SER A 263 21.67 -10.89 -15.99
CA SER A 263 21.41 -11.74 -14.83
C SER A 263 21.00 -13.13 -15.27
N LEU A 264 21.36 -14.10 -14.43
CA LEU A 264 20.96 -15.49 -14.54
C LEU A 264 20.17 -15.86 -13.29
N HIS A 265 19.06 -16.57 -13.48
CA HIS A 265 18.27 -17.16 -12.43
C HIS A 265 18.08 -18.65 -12.73
N LEU A 266 18.61 -19.49 -11.83
CA LEU A 266 18.40 -20.93 -11.84
C LEU A 266 17.45 -21.27 -10.69
N SER A 267 16.42 -22.06 -10.95
CA SER A 267 15.52 -22.59 -9.93
C SER A 267 15.31 -24.09 -10.15
N VAL A 268 15.51 -24.89 -9.11
CA VAL A 268 15.28 -26.33 -9.11
C VAL A 268 14.21 -26.61 -8.07
N ASN A 269 13.14 -27.29 -8.46
CA ASN A 269 12.06 -27.66 -7.55
C ASN A 269 11.87 -29.18 -7.59
N HIS A 270 11.64 -29.78 -6.43
CA HIS A 270 11.31 -31.18 -6.27
C HIS A 270 10.16 -31.30 -5.28
N ASN A 271 9.05 -31.87 -5.74
CA ASN A 271 7.89 -32.15 -4.91
C ASN A 271 7.67 -33.66 -4.89
N ARG A 272 7.37 -34.20 -3.72
CA ARG A 272 7.01 -35.59 -3.51
C ARG A 272 5.80 -35.64 -2.60
N ALA A 273 4.79 -36.40 -2.98
CA ALA A 273 3.65 -36.74 -2.15
C ALA A 273 3.61 -38.26 -1.99
N ASP A 274 3.51 -38.71 -0.75
CA ASP A 274 3.36 -40.11 -0.36
C ASP A 274 1.91 -40.31 0.10
N TYR A 275 1.26 -41.35 -0.41
CA TYR A 275 -0.12 -41.68 -0.04
C TYR A 275 -0.18 -43.09 0.55
N MET A 276 -0.87 -43.22 1.69
CA MET A 276 -1.16 -44.52 2.30
C MET A 276 -2.67 -44.74 2.25
N VAL A 277 -3.11 -45.99 1.98
CA VAL A 277 -4.55 -46.32 1.92
C VAL A 277 -4.87 -47.38 2.98
N SER A 278 -5.94 -47.17 3.76
CA SER A 278 -6.34 -48.03 4.88
C SER A 278 -7.19 -49.24 4.46
N ASP A 279 -7.72 -49.27 3.23
CA ASP A 279 -8.53 -50.37 2.69
C ASP A 279 -7.89 -51.00 1.42
N PRO A 280 -7.41 -52.27 1.47
CA PRO A 280 -6.74 -52.94 0.35
C PRO A 280 -7.65 -53.33 -0.84
N GLY A 281 -8.96 -53.09 -0.76
CA GLY A 281 -9.93 -53.78 -1.62
C GLY A 281 -10.04 -53.33 -3.08
N LEU A 282 -9.74 -52.07 -3.45
CA LEU A 282 -10.15 -51.53 -4.77
C LEU A 282 -9.19 -50.52 -5.46
N PHE A 283 -8.00 -50.22 -4.94
CA PHE A 283 -7.03 -49.27 -5.53
C PHE A 283 -5.57 -49.76 -5.36
N PRO A 284 -4.60 -49.31 -6.20
CA PRO A 284 -3.21 -49.76 -6.10
C PRO A 284 -2.58 -49.45 -4.73
N PRO A 285 -1.57 -50.23 -4.30
CA PRO A 285 -0.95 -50.14 -2.98
C PRO A 285 -0.22 -48.80 -2.75
N ASP A 286 0.17 -48.55 -1.50
CA ASP A 286 1.02 -47.43 -1.04
C ASP A 286 1.98 -46.92 -2.12
N GLY A 287 1.97 -45.62 -2.38
CA GLY A 287 2.65 -45.04 -3.53
C GLY A 287 3.18 -43.65 -3.29
N SER A 288 4.30 -43.34 -3.93
CA SER A 288 4.88 -41.99 -3.96
C SER A 288 4.76 -41.40 -5.35
N ALA A 289 4.21 -40.20 -5.47
CA ALA A 289 4.25 -39.39 -6.69
C ALA A 289 5.27 -38.27 -6.52
N GLY A 290 6.30 -38.26 -7.37
CA GLY A 290 7.35 -37.24 -7.37
C GLY A 290 7.36 -36.44 -8.68
N GLN A 291 7.57 -35.12 -8.59
CA GLN A 291 7.76 -34.25 -9.72
C GLN A 291 8.97 -33.34 -9.49
N SER A 292 9.88 -33.29 -10.46
CA SER A 292 11.01 -32.37 -10.47
C SER A 292 10.90 -31.40 -11.63
N SER A 293 11.28 -30.14 -11.41
CA SER A 293 11.37 -29.15 -12.47
C SER A 293 12.65 -28.31 -12.31
N VAL A 294 13.19 -27.87 -13.45
CA VAL A 294 14.37 -27.00 -13.49
C VAL A 294 14.04 -25.84 -14.42
N TRP A 295 14.21 -24.63 -13.94
CA TRP A 295 14.01 -23.39 -14.67
C TRP A 295 15.32 -22.61 -14.75
N LEU A 296 15.71 -22.25 -15.97
CA LEU A 296 16.85 -21.38 -16.23
C LEU A 296 16.34 -20.15 -16.98
N MET A 297 16.62 -18.98 -16.44
CA MET A 297 16.31 -17.71 -17.07
C MET A 297 17.57 -16.87 -17.17
N VAL A 298 17.85 -16.37 -18.37
CA VAL A 298 18.90 -15.37 -18.61
C VAL A 298 18.20 -14.10 -19.06
N SER A 299 18.50 -12.97 -18.41
CA SER A 299 17.89 -11.70 -18.74
C SER A 299 18.96 -10.64 -19.03
N TYR A 300 18.69 -9.82 -20.04
CA TYR A 300 19.48 -8.63 -20.36
C TYR A 300 18.61 -7.39 -20.19
N GLN A 301 19.06 -6.42 -19.40
CA GLN A 301 18.35 -5.16 -19.19
C GLN A 301 19.23 -3.98 -19.58
N ARG A 302 18.71 -3.10 -20.43
CA ARG A 302 19.35 -1.85 -20.81
C ARG A 302 18.36 -0.71 -20.59
N ARG A 303 18.78 0.33 -19.88
CA ARG A 303 18.04 1.59 -19.78
C ARG A 303 18.65 2.58 -20.77
N THR A 304 17.82 3.21 -21.61
CA THR A 304 18.23 4.24 -22.56
C THR A 304 17.29 5.43 -22.46
N GLY A 305 17.84 6.63 -22.54
CA GLY A 305 17.12 7.89 -22.35
C GLY A 305 17.83 8.75 -21.30
N GLN A 306 17.91 10.06 -21.54
CA GLN A 306 18.37 11.00 -20.53
C GLN A 306 17.15 11.53 -19.77
N PRO A 307 17.15 11.54 -18.43
CA PRO A 307 16.14 12.30 -17.69
C PRO A 307 16.21 13.77 -18.14
N TYR A 308 15.06 14.41 -18.33
CA TYR A 308 15.01 15.83 -18.67
C TYR A 308 15.82 16.62 -17.61
N PRO A 309 16.75 17.49 -18.02
CA PRO A 309 17.44 18.36 -17.07
C PRO A 309 16.40 19.23 -16.39
N MET A 310 16.36 19.18 -15.06
CA MET A 310 15.53 20.04 -14.23
C MET A 310 16.40 21.18 -13.68
N PHE A 311 15.83 22.37 -13.59
CA PHE A 311 16.45 23.52 -12.95
C PHE A 311 16.14 23.47 -11.45
N GLY A 312 17.16 23.56 -10.59
CA GLY A 312 17.01 23.51 -9.13
C GLY A 312 17.32 22.16 -8.49
N ARG A 313 17.39 22.16 -7.16
CA ARG A 313 17.74 21.00 -6.32
C ARG A 313 16.57 20.02 -6.19
N THR A 314 16.84 18.74 -6.36
CA THR A 314 15.87 17.67 -6.08
C THR A 314 15.82 17.37 -4.59
N HIS A 315 14.63 17.27 -4.02
CA HIS A 315 14.40 16.91 -2.61
C HIS A 315 13.92 15.46 -2.47
N ASP A 316 14.20 14.81 -1.34
CA ASP A 316 13.66 13.48 -1.05
C ASP A 316 12.12 13.54 -1.05
N GLY A 317 11.49 12.70 -1.89
CA GLY A 317 10.03 12.71 -2.07
C GLY A 317 9.49 13.66 -3.14
N THR A 318 10.34 14.19 -4.04
CA THR A 318 9.90 15.00 -5.19
C THR A 318 8.85 14.25 -6.03
N ALA A 319 7.60 14.76 -6.06
CA ALA A 319 6.46 14.13 -6.71
C ALA A 319 6.27 14.56 -8.18
N GLY A 320 7.24 15.28 -8.75
CA GLY A 320 7.27 15.75 -10.13
C GLY A 320 7.89 17.13 -10.26
N SER A 321 7.44 17.93 -11.22
CA SER A 321 7.95 19.28 -11.47
C SER A 321 6.83 20.31 -11.65
N GLY A 322 7.18 21.58 -11.44
CA GLY A 322 6.38 22.76 -11.73
C GLY A 322 7.22 23.80 -12.48
N SER A 323 6.80 25.06 -12.41
CA SER A 323 7.50 26.21 -12.99
C SER A 323 7.62 27.35 -11.97
N LEU A 324 8.70 28.12 -12.09
CA LEU A 324 8.94 29.33 -11.31
C LEU A 324 9.19 30.48 -12.28
N SER A 325 8.45 31.57 -12.16
CA SER A 325 8.58 32.74 -13.03
C SER A 325 8.37 34.02 -12.23
N GLY A 326 8.69 35.17 -12.82
CA GLY A 326 8.42 36.46 -12.20
C GLY A 326 8.99 37.60 -13.00
N GLN A 327 8.98 38.79 -12.42
CA GLN A 327 9.46 40.01 -13.04
C GLN A 327 10.44 40.76 -12.13
N VAL A 328 11.44 41.40 -12.74
CA VAL A 328 12.35 42.34 -12.05
C VAL A 328 12.10 43.75 -12.59
N PHE A 329 11.91 44.71 -11.71
CA PHE A 329 11.57 46.10 -12.07
C PHE A 329 12.21 47.10 -11.10
N PHE A 330 12.33 48.36 -11.55
CA PHE A 330 12.88 49.45 -10.75
C PHE A 330 11.78 50.15 -9.95
N ASP A 331 11.80 49.95 -8.64
CA ASP A 331 10.83 50.50 -7.70
C ASP A 331 11.31 51.88 -7.23
N LEU A 332 10.72 52.90 -7.84
CA LEU A 332 11.08 54.30 -7.59
C LEU A 332 10.43 54.85 -6.32
N ASN A 333 9.34 54.23 -5.86
CA ASN A 333 8.51 54.75 -4.76
C ASN A 333 8.61 53.91 -3.47
N GLY A 334 9.25 52.73 -3.56
CA GLY A 334 9.50 51.80 -2.45
C GLY A 334 8.28 50.96 -2.03
N ASP A 335 7.27 50.79 -2.88
CA ASP A 335 6.03 50.07 -2.53
C ASP A 335 6.05 48.58 -2.89
N SER A 336 7.11 48.09 -3.56
CA SER A 336 7.31 46.71 -4.01
C SER A 336 6.21 46.18 -4.95
N ILE A 337 5.39 47.04 -5.53
CA ILE A 337 4.31 46.69 -6.44
C ILE A 337 4.56 47.37 -7.77
N ARG A 338 4.77 46.58 -8.83
CA ARG A 338 5.03 47.12 -10.16
C ARG A 338 3.91 48.05 -10.63
N GLN A 339 4.25 49.31 -10.85
CA GLN A 339 3.37 50.33 -11.41
C GLN A 339 3.62 50.54 -12.91
N PRO A 340 2.62 51.00 -13.70
CA PRO A 340 2.80 51.27 -15.13
C PRO A 340 3.86 52.34 -15.44
N SER A 341 4.16 53.23 -14.49
CA SER A 341 5.17 54.28 -14.61
C SER A 341 6.59 53.81 -14.29
N GLU A 342 6.75 52.58 -13.79
CA GLU A 342 8.04 52.02 -13.39
C GLU A 342 8.68 51.25 -14.53
N GLU A 343 10.00 51.44 -14.68
CA GLU A 343 10.79 50.76 -15.69
C GLU A 343 11.07 49.30 -15.28
N VAL A 344 11.24 48.44 -16.29
CA VAL A 344 11.59 47.03 -16.08
C VAL A 344 13.10 46.84 -16.12
N ALA A 345 13.62 45.93 -15.31
CA ALA A 345 15.03 45.62 -15.31
C ALA A 345 15.31 44.58 -16.40
N VAL A 346 15.73 45.03 -17.57
CA VAL A 346 16.10 44.16 -18.70
C VAL A 346 17.51 43.59 -18.49
N GLY A 347 17.69 42.29 -18.70
CA GLY A 347 18.99 41.62 -18.63
C GLY A 347 19.52 41.33 -17.22
N ALA A 348 18.72 41.57 -16.17
CA ALA A 348 19.04 41.25 -14.78
C ALA A 348 19.19 39.74 -14.60
N VAL A 349 20.25 39.30 -13.89
CA VAL A 349 20.52 37.88 -13.64
C VAL A 349 19.76 37.40 -12.41
N VAL A 350 18.91 36.40 -12.60
CA VAL A 350 18.16 35.73 -11.54
C VAL A 350 18.74 34.34 -11.33
N VAL A 351 18.99 33.99 -10.07
CA VAL A 351 19.66 32.75 -9.66
C VAL A 351 18.73 31.88 -8.81
N LEU A 352 18.56 30.62 -9.20
CA LEU A 352 17.82 29.59 -8.48
C LEU A 352 18.78 28.59 -7.82
N ASP A 353 18.57 28.34 -6.52
CA ASP A 353 19.32 27.46 -5.62
C ASP A 353 20.85 27.69 -5.63
N GLY A 354 21.26 28.94 -5.91
CA GLY A 354 22.65 29.39 -5.98
C GLY A 354 23.45 28.80 -7.15
N ARG A 355 22.78 28.24 -8.18
CA ARG A 355 23.47 27.55 -9.27
C ARG A 355 22.88 27.79 -10.66
N TYR A 356 21.56 27.95 -10.75
CA TYR A 356 20.89 28.02 -12.05
C TYR A 356 20.54 29.46 -12.36
N GLU A 357 21.04 29.99 -13.46
CA GLU A 357 20.89 31.40 -13.81
C GLU A 357 19.98 31.56 -15.02
N THR A 358 19.20 32.63 -15.01
CA THR A 358 18.44 33.11 -16.17
C THR A 358 18.50 34.64 -16.20
N ARG A 359 18.27 35.24 -17.36
CA ARG A 359 18.23 36.71 -17.50
C ARG A 359 16.81 37.16 -17.79
N THR A 360 16.44 38.30 -17.24
CA THR A 360 15.17 38.94 -17.58
C THR A 360 15.13 39.40 -19.03
N ASP A 361 13.97 39.27 -19.66
CA ASP A 361 13.74 39.70 -21.04
C ASP A 361 13.49 41.21 -21.18
N GLU A 362 13.13 41.67 -22.38
CA GLU A 362 12.81 43.07 -22.70
C GLU A 362 11.61 43.62 -21.92
N GLN A 363 10.79 42.74 -21.34
CA GLN A 363 9.68 43.09 -20.47
C GLN A 363 10.02 42.87 -18.99
N GLY A 364 11.26 42.51 -18.65
CA GLY A 364 11.71 42.24 -17.28
C GLY A 364 11.31 40.87 -16.75
N TYR A 365 10.75 39.97 -17.56
CA TYR A 365 10.29 38.65 -17.12
C TYR A 365 11.41 37.62 -17.13
N TYR A 366 11.35 36.70 -16.18
CA TYR A 366 12.21 35.52 -16.11
C TYR A 366 11.41 34.25 -15.88
N SER A 367 11.98 33.09 -16.25
CA SER A 367 11.38 31.79 -15.96
C SER A 367 12.39 30.66 -15.80
N PHE A 368 12.04 29.70 -14.95
CA PHE A 368 12.66 28.40 -14.77
C PHE A 368 11.60 27.31 -14.96
N ALA A 369 11.78 26.45 -15.95
CA ALA A 369 10.93 25.29 -16.19
C ALA A 369 11.70 24.17 -16.91
N PRO A 370 11.61 22.90 -16.47
CA PRO A 370 10.93 22.41 -15.27
C PRO A 370 11.76 22.61 -13.98
N VAL A 371 11.10 22.91 -12.85
CA VAL A 371 11.70 22.95 -11.50
C VAL A 371 11.13 21.83 -10.63
N PRO A 372 11.93 21.07 -9.87
CA PRO A 372 11.43 20.06 -8.93
C PRO A 372 10.36 20.61 -7.98
N THR A 373 9.43 19.78 -7.53
CA THR A 373 8.51 20.20 -6.46
C THR A 373 9.21 20.25 -5.12
N GLY A 374 9.04 21.33 -4.36
CA GLY A 374 9.68 21.48 -3.06
C GLY A 374 9.99 22.94 -2.73
N ALA A 375 10.75 23.13 -1.66
CA ALA A 375 11.30 24.44 -1.30
C ALA A 375 12.55 24.73 -2.14
N HIS A 376 12.66 25.96 -2.62
CA HIS A 376 13.76 26.46 -3.42
C HIS A 376 14.14 27.85 -2.93
N GLU A 377 15.32 28.32 -3.29
CA GLU A 377 15.78 29.67 -3.00
C GLU A 377 16.03 30.42 -4.31
N ILE A 378 15.52 31.64 -4.43
CA ILE A 378 15.69 32.48 -5.63
C ILE A 378 16.19 33.87 -5.25
N GLY A 379 17.17 34.39 -5.99
CA GLY A 379 17.72 35.73 -5.78
C GLY A 379 18.08 36.41 -7.10
N VAL A 380 18.39 37.71 -7.03
CA VAL A 380 18.92 38.48 -8.16
C VAL A 380 20.39 38.80 -7.86
N LEU A 381 21.25 38.66 -8.86
CA LEU A 381 22.67 38.97 -8.73
C LEU A 381 22.88 40.48 -8.84
N THR A 382 23.00 41.15 -7.70
CA THR A 382 23.05 42.63 -7.62
C THR A 382 24.32 43.23 -8.21
N GLU A 383 25.43 42.48 -8.25
CA GLU A 383 26.70 42.91 -8.87
C GLU A 383 26.61 43.14 -10.39
N GLU A 384 25.58 42.59 -11.06
CA GLU A 384 25.33 42.81 -12.49
C GLU A 384 24.30 43.91 -12.76
N LEU A 385 23.73 44.53 -11.72
CA LEU A 385 22.78 45.62 -11.89
C LEU A 385 23.50 46.96 -12.14
N PRO A 386 22.92 47.84 -12.98
CA PRO A 386 23.47 49.18 -13.15
C PRO A 386 23.35 49.98 -11.85
N LEU A 387 24.43 50.61 -11.41
CA LEU A 387 24.38 51.58 -10.31
C LEU A 387 23.38 52.70 -10.66
N PRO A 388 22.56 53.20 -9.71
CA PRO A 388 22.62 52.96 -8.26
C PRO A 388 21.66 51.87 -7.73
N TRP A 389 21.24 50.92 -8.58
CA TRP A 389 20.15 49.99 -8.23
C TRP A 389 20.62 48.74 -7.48
N GLY A 390 19.83 48.30 -6.49
CA GLY A 390 20.07 47.09 -5.71
C GLY A 390 18.81 46.62 -4.98
N LEU A 391 18.97 45.75 -3.98
CA LEU A 391 17.89 45.20 -3.15
C LEU A 391 18.06 45.63 -1.69
N ASP A 392 16.95 45.80 -0.96
CA ASP A 392 16.97 46.01 0.50
C ASP A 392 17.59 44.83 1.26
N ASP A 393 17.33 43.61 0.76
CA ASP A 393 17.93 42.37 1.25
C ASP A 393 18.40 41.55 0.06
N GLU A 394 19.71 41.34 -0.04
CA GLU A 394 20.35 40.56 -1.10
C GLU A 394 20.28 39.04 -0.83
N ALA A 395 19.74 38.62 0.32
CA ALA A 395 19.58 37.21 0.64
C ALA A 395 18.60 36.50 -0.33
N PRO A 396 18.90 35.27 -0.78
CA PRO A 396 17.98 34.47 -1.57
C PRO A 396 16.63 34.26 -0.86
N ARG A 397 15.52 34.47 -1.58
CA ARG A 397 14.16 34.35 -1.08
C ARG A 397 13.66 32.91 -1.18
N PRO A 398 13.07 32.33 -0.13
CA PRO A 398 12.50 31.00 -0.18
C PRO A 398 11.18 30.97 -0.96
N VAL A 399 11.02 30.02 -1.88
CA VAL A 399 9.82 29.78 -2.68
C VAL A 399 9.45 28.30 -2.70
N VAL A 400 8.16 27.99 -2.82
CA VAL A 400 7.69 26.60 -2.89
C VAL A 400 7.09 26.32 -4.26
N VAL A 401 7.69 25.39 -4.99
CA VAL A 401 7.20 24.94 -6.31
C VAL A 401 6.24 23.76 -6.12
N ARG A 402 5.03 23.91 -6.65
CA ARG A 402 3.97 22.89 -6.57
C ARG A 402 3.94 22.02 -7.82
N PHE A 403 3.47 20.78 -7.67
CA PHE A 403 3.35 19.84 -8.79
C PHE A 403 2.46 20.41 -9.90
N ARG A 404 2.99 20.52 -11.12
CA ARG A 404 2.35 21.14 -12.29
C ARG A 404 1.81 22.55 -12.03
N GLY A 405 2.29 23.21 -10.98
CA GLY A 405 1.92 24.57 -10.62
C GLY A 405 2.89 25.59 -11.20
N GLN A 406 2.43 26.84 -11.24
CA GLN A 406 3.28 27.99 -11.49
C GLN A 406 3.42 28.78 -10.19
N THR A 407 4.66 28.93 -9.73
CA THR A 407 5.01 29.79 -8.59
C THR A 407 5.55 31.11 -9.14
N THR A 408 5.11 32.23 -8.57
CA THR A 408 5.56 33.57 -8.99
C THR A 408 6.40 34.21 -7.89
N ALA A 409 7.51 34.86 -8.27
CA ALA A 409 8.34 35.64 -7.35
C ALA A 409 8.85 36.90 -8.08
N ASP A 410 8.47 38.09 -7.64
CA ASP A 410 8.90 39.34 -8.27
C ASP A 410 9.95 40.05 -7.42
N PHE A 411 10.85 40.79 -8.07
CA PHE A 411 11.92 41.56 -7.42
C PHE A 411 11.80 43.05 -7.76
N ALA A 412 11.67 43.87 -6.71
CA ALA A 412 11.66 45.32 -6.78
C ALA A 412 13.07 45.84 -6.47
N LEU A 413 13.70 46.53 -7.43
CA LEU A 413 15.03 47.12 -7.27
C LEU A 413 14.91 48.56 -6.78
N ILE A 414 15.62 48.90 -5.72
CA ILE A 414 15.61 50.23 -5.10
C ILE A 414 16.95 50.93 -5.30
N VAL A 415 16.97 52.24 -5.08
CA VAL A 415 18.22 53.03 -5.09
C VAL A 415 18.99 52.78 -3.79
N VAL A 416 20.19 52.22 -3.91
CA VAL A 416 21.10 51.99 -2.78
C VAL A 416 22.10 53.15 -2.69
N ASN A 417 22.16 53.80 -1.52
CA ASN A 417 23.05 54.95 -1.25
C ASN A 417 24.42 54.54 -0.70
#